data_AF-A0A450Z2L9-F1
#
_entry.id   AF-A0A450Z2L9-F1
#
_cell.length_a   1.000
_cell.length_b   1.000
_cell.length_c   1.000
_cell.angle_alpha   90.00
_cell.angle_beta   90.00
_cell.angle_gamma   90.00
#
_symmetry.space_group_name_H-M   'P 1'
#
loop_
_entity.id
_entity.type
_entity.pdbx_description
1 polymer ?
#
loop_
_entity_poly.entity_id
_entity_poly.type
_entity_poly.pdbx_seq_one_letter_code
_entity_poly.pdbx_strand_id
1 'polypeptide(L)'
;MCVQATYESAGKRVAGKKRKGNPYVRRILCESANAASRTGCALREKFGSLLVRRGRKRAIFALAHKMLKIIFVLLSRSDYYRDATINYEKLTVERNAPRWMKMLKKYGYITAAA
;
A
#
# COMPACT_ATOMS: atom_id res chain seq x y z
N MET A 1 -2.28 -8.61 10.56
CA MET A 1 -3.38 -8.20 11.46
C MET A 1 -4.35 -7.25 10.74
N CYS A 2 -5.39 -7.78 10.08
CA CYS A 2 -6.73 -7.18 9.93
C CYS A 2 -7.59 -8.13 9.08
N VAL A 3 -8.60 -8.75 9.70
CA VAL A 3 -9.81 -9.21 9.00
C VAL A 3 -10.85 -8.16 9.39
N GLN A 4 -11.43 -7.47 8.42
CA GLN A 4 -12.47 -6.49 8.69
C GLN A 4 -13.75 -7.27 9.02
N ALA A 5 -14.07 -7.42 10.30
CA ALA A 5 -15.41 -7.81 10.70
C ALA A 5 -16.34 -6.61 10.47
N THR A 6 -17.33 -6.78 9.60
CA THR A 6 -18.40 -5.81 9.37
C THR A 6 -19.42 -5.98 10.49
N TYR A 7 -19.61 -4.94 11.30
CA TYR A 7 -20.67 -4.91 12.29
C TYR A 7 -21.61 -3.75 11.92
N GLU A 8 -22.81 -4.10 11.49
CA GLU A 8 -23.89 -3.16 11.24
C GLU A 8 -24.79 -3.14 12.48
N SER A 9 -25.01 -1.97 13.05
CA SER A 9 -25.98 -1.76 14.12
C SER A 9 -26.80 -0.53 13.77
N ALA A 10 -28.12 -0.67 13.75
CA ALA A 10 -29.07 0.39 13.38
C ALA A 10 -28.75 1.12 12.06
N GLY A 11 -28.38 0.38 11.01
CA GLY A 11 -28.07 0.93 9.68
C GLY A 11 -26.74 1.71 9.58
N LYS A 12 -25.99 1.83 10.68
CA LYS A 12 -24.68 2.48 10.68
C LYS A 12 -23.58 1.42 10.53
N ARG A 13 -22.76 1.56 9.50
CA ARG A 13 -21.54 0.77 9.31
C ARG A 13 -20.51 1.21 10.34
N VAL A 14 -20.29 0.39 11.36
CA VAL A 14 -19.29 0.70 12.37
C VAL A 14 -17.99 -0.01 12.00
N ALA A 15 -16.87 0.71 12.08
CA ALA A 15 -15.61 0.31 11.46
C ALA A 15 -14.91 -0.86 12.17
N GLY A 16 -14.72 -1.99 11.47
CA GLY A 16 -14.04 -3.23 11.95
C GLY A 16 -13.02 -3.03 13.08
N LYS A 17 -13.30 -3.61 14.25
CA LYS A 17 -12.45 -3.51 15.45
C LYS A 17 -11.11 -4.21 15.19
N LYS A 18 -10.00 -3.54 15.52
CA LYS A 18 -8.66 -4.14 15.39
C LYS A 18 -8.56 -5.37 16.30
N ARG A 19 -8.14 -6.52 15.75
CA ARG A 19 -7.88 -7.74 16.53
C ARG A 19 -6.84 -7.44 17.63
N LYS A 20 -7.05 -8.01 18.82
CA LYS A 20 -6.08 -7.92 19.92
C LYS A 20 -4.89 -8.83 19.58
N GLY A 21 -3.69 -8.27 19.65
CA GLY A 21 -2.42 -9.00 19.57
C GLY A 21 -1.41 -8.26 20.43
N ASN A 22 -0.15 -8.70 20.45
CA ASN A 22 0.85 -8.13 21.35
C ASN A 22 0.98 -6.59 21.16
N PRO A 23 0.66 -5.77 22.18
CA PRO A 23 0.66 -4.32 22.07
C PRO A 23 2.06 -3.74 21.84
N TYR A 24 3.11 -4.39 22.34
CA TYR A 24 4.50 -3.97 22.18
C TYR A 24 4.95 -4.09 20.73
N VAL A 25 4.72 -5.25 20.11
CA VAL A 25 5.03 -5.49 18.69
C VAL A 25 4.32 -4.48 17.80
N ARG A 26 3.04 -4.18 18.12
CA ARG A 26 2.29 -3.17 17.39
C ARG A 26 2.89 -1.77 17.52
N ARG A 27 3.34 -1.38 18.71
CA ARG A 27 3.97 -0.08 18.95
C ARG A 27 5.28 0.03 18.16
N ILE A 28 6.15 -0.98 18.26
CA ILE A 28 7.42 -1.04 17.55
C ILE A 28 7.20 -0.94 16.04
N LEU A 29 6.30 -1.75 15.47
CA LEU A 29 5.99 -1.71 14.04
C LEU A 29 5.44 -0.34 13.59
N CYS A 30 4.64 0.32 14.42
CA CYS A 30 4.15 1.66 14.11
C CYS A 30 5.27 2.70 14.10
N GLU A 31 6.21 2.64 15.04
CA GLU A 31 7.38 3.53 15.07
C GLU A 31 8.30 3.28 13.86
N SER A 32 8.60 2.01 13.56
CA SER A 32 9.36 1.63 12.37
C SER A 32 8.68 2.10 11.09
N ALA A 33 7.35 1.96 11.00
CA ALA A 33 6.57 2.47 9.86
C ALA A 33 6.60 4.00 9.78
N ASN A 34 6.60 4.71 10.92
CA ASN A 34 6.71 6.16 10.94
C ASN A 34 8.09 6.63 10.47
N ALA A 35 9.16 5.93 10.86
CA ALA A 35 10.51 6.16 10.32
C ALA A 35 10.55 5.88 8.80
N ALA A 36 10.08 4.71 8.37
CA ALA A 36 10.04 4.31 6.96
C ALA A 36 9.21 5.26 6.09
N SER A 37 8.19 5.92 6.64
CA SER A 37 7.40 6.93 5.91
C SER A 37 8.19 8.19 5.53
N ARG A 38 9.34 8.43 6.20
CA ARG A 38 10.22 9.59 5.96
C ARG A 38 11.46 9.20 5.13
N THR A 39 11.81 7.92 5.10
CA THR A 39 12.97 7.39 4.34
C THR A 39 12.64 7.23 2.85
N GLY A 40 13.62 7.41 1.97
CA GLY A 40 13.47 7.19 0.52
C GLY A 40 13.47 5.72 0.12
N CYS A 41 12.46 4.95 0.54
CA CYS A 41 12.30 3.54 0.21
C CYS A 41 10.93 3.25 -0.44
N ALA A 42 10.73 2.05 -0.98
CA ALA A 42 9.46 1.66 -1.63
C ALA A 42 8.22 1.78 -0.71
N LEU A 43 8.45 1.71 0.60
CA LEU A 43 7.42 1.89 1.63
C LEU A 43 6.92 3.34 1.71
N ARG A 44 7.74 4.33 1.38
CA ARG A 44 7.35 5.75 1.34
C ARG A 44 6.36 6.05 0.22
N GLU A 45 6.61 5.54 -0.99
CA GLU A 45 5.67 5.69 -2.10
C GLU A 45 4.32 5.02 -1.76
N LYS A 46 4.38 3.82 -1.16
CA LYS A 46 3.17 3.15 -0.68
C LYS A 46 2.45 3.97 0.39
N PHE A 47 3.20 4.58 1.30
CA PHE A 47 2.66 5.46 2.33
C PHE A 47 1.97 6.69 1.71
N GLY A 48 2.56 7.33 0.70
CA GLY A 48 1.95 8.45 -0.03
C GLY A 48 0.58 8.07 -0.63
N SER A 49 0.50 6.91 -1.32
CA SER A 49 -0.76 6.43 -1.89
C SER A 49 -1.86 6.16 -0.83
N LEU A 50 -1.45 5.74 0.37
CA LEU A 50 -2.36 5.49 1.49
C LEU A 50 -2.76 6.76 2.23
N LEU A 51 -1.87 7.75 2.29
CA LEU A 51 -2.11 9.04 2.92
C LEU A 51 -3.30 9.76 2.27
N VAL A 52 -3.30 9.82 0.94
CA VAL A 52 -4.38 10.44 0.14
C VAL A 52 -5.73 9.78 0.39
N ARG A 53 -5.77 8.46 0.57
CA ARG A 53 -7.03 7.69 0.68
C ARG A 53 -7.60 7.56 2.09
N ARG A 54 -6.75 7.58 3.13
CA ARG A 54 -7.15 7.16 4.51
C ARG A 54 -6.71 8.12 5.61
N GLY A 55 -5.83 9.07 5.33
CA GLY A 55 -5.23 9.96 6.33
C GLY A 55 -4.08 9.31 7.13
N ARG A 56 -3.24 10.16 7.76
CA ARG A 56 -1.94 9.80 8.35
C ARG A 56 -1.98 8.60 9.30
N LYS A 57 -2.85 8.64 10.32
CA LYS A 57 -2.93 7.60 11.37
C LYS A 57 -3.29 6.22 10.80
N ARG A 58 -4.23 6.17 9.85
CA ARG A 58 -4.66 4.92 9.20
C ARG A 58 -3.63 4.45 8.18
N ALA A 59 -2.94 5.38 7.50
CA ALA A 59 -1.86 5.07 6.57
C ALA A 59 -0.66 4.41 7.27
N ILE A 60 -0.22 4.93 8.43
CA ILE A 60 0.87 4.31 9.22
C ILE A 60 0.49 2.88 9.63
N PHE A 61 -0.74 2.68 10.11
CA PHE A 61 -1.19 1.34 10.52
C PHE A 61 -1.22 0.35 9.35
N ALA A 62 -1.67 0.80 8.17
CA ALA A 62 -1.67 -0.01 6.97
C ALA A 62 -0.23 -0.32 6.50
N LEU A 63 0.69 0.63 6.63
CA LEU A 63 2.11 0.44 6.32
C LEU A 63 2.76 -0.57 7.28
N ALA A 64 2.52 -0.45 8.59
CA ALA A 64 2.99 -1.38 9.60
C ALA A 64 2.52 -2.82 9.31
N HIS A 65 1.25 -2.99 8.88
CA HIS A 65 0.74 -4.30 8.47
C HIS A 65 1.42 -4.85 7.21
N LYS A 66 1.77 -3.99 6.23
CA LYS A 66 2.55 -4.39 5.05
C LYS A 66 3.96 -4.82 5.47
N MET A 67 4.63 -4.06 6.35
CA MET A 67 5.95 -4.40 6.88
C MET A 67 5.92 -5.74 7.62
N LEU A 68 4.92 -5.98 8.46
CA LEU A 68 4.76 -7.26 9.16
C LEU A 68 4.65 -8.45 8.19
N LYS A 69 3.92 -8.30 7.08
CA LYS A 69 3.85 -9.35 6.04
C LYS A 69 5.20 -9.59 5.37
N ILE A 70 5.96 -8.53 5.11
CA ILE A 70 7.30 -8.64 4.53
C ILE A 70 8.19 -9.41 5.49
N ILE A 71 8.27 -9.00 6.76
CA ILE A 71 9.05 -9.67 7.80
C ILE A 71 8.67 -11.15 7.91
N PHE A 72 7.38 -11.48 7.92
CA PHE A 72 6.91 -12.86 7.98
C PHE A 72 7.43 -13.70 6.79
N VAL A 73 7.35 -13.16 5.57
CA VAL A 73 7.85 -13.86 4.37
C VAL A 73 9.37 -14.01 4.39
N LEU A 74 10.10 -12.98 4.82
CA LEU A 74 11.56 -13.03 4.95
C LEU A 74 12.00 -14.10 5.95
N LEU A 75 11.37 -14.14 7.14
CA LEU A 75 11.65 -15.15 8.15
C LEU A 75 11.26 -16.56 7.68
N SER A 76 10.14 -16.70 6.96
CA SER A 76 9.69 -18.01 6.48
C SER A 76 10.57 -18.57 5.36
N ARG A 77 11.22 -17.69 4.58
CA ARG A 77 12.08 -18.06 3.45
C ARG A 77 13.58 -17.99 3.77
N SER A 78 13.94 -17.55 4.98
CA SER A 78 15.31 -17.23 5.38
C SER A 78 16.04 -16.35 4.36
N ASP A 79 15.35 -15.33 3.86
CA ASP A 79 15.86 -14.41 2.84
C ASP A 79 15.99 -12.99 3.42
N TYR A 80 16.79 -12.14 2.78
CA TYR A 80 17.05 -10.78 3.24
C TYR A 80 16.13 -9.75 2.57
N TYR A 81 15.86 -8.63 3.26
CA TYR A 81 15.05 -7.56 2.68
C TYR A 81 15.85 -6.85 1.58
N ARG A 82 15.45 -7.05 0.33
CA ARG A 82 15.91 -6.25 -0.80
C ARG A 82 14.92 -5.13 -1.03
N ASP A 83 15.34 -3.88 -0.80
CA ASP A 83 14.51 -2.73 -1.11
C ASP A 83 14.41 -2.63 -2.63
N ALA A 84 13.38 -3.23 -3.19
CA ALA A 84 13.06 -3.03 -4.58
C ALA A 84 12.64 -1.58 -4.69
N THR A 85 13.48 -0.72 -5.27
CA THR A 85 13.08 0.63 -5.73
C THR A 85 12.01 0.45 -6.81
N ILE A 86 10.81 0.05 -6.40
CA ILE A 86 9.67 -0.17 -7.28
C ILE A 86 9.21 1.21 -7.66
N ASN A 87 9.58 1.64 -8.86
CA ASN A 87 9.03 2.85 -9.45
C ASN A 87 7.54 2.61 -9.71
N TYR A 88 6.68 3.02 -8.78
CA TYR A 88 5.24 2.82 -8.88
C TYR A 88 4.63 3.61 -10.05
N GLU A 89 5.27 4.70 -10.48
CA GLU A 89 4.87 5.44 -11.68
C GLU A 89 5.03 4.55 -12.91
N LYS A 90 6.19 3.92 -13.09
CA LYS A 90 6.43 2.97 -14.19
C LYS A 90 5.39 1.85 -14.21
N LEU A 91 5.12 1.24 -13.05
CA LEU A 91 4.12 0.16 -12.95
C LEU A 91 2.69 0.64 -13.28
N THR A 92 2.35 1.86 -12.87
CA THR A 92 1.03 2.46 -13.12
C THR A 92 0.88 2.84 -14.60
N VAL A 93 1.93 3.39 -15.18
CA VAL A 93 2.01 3.72 -16.61
C VAL A 93 1.91 2.44 -17.43
N GLU A 94 2.70 1.40 -17.17
CA GLU A 94 2.62 0.12 -17.91
C GLU A 94 1.20 -0.47 -17.88
N ARG A 95 0.53 -0.40 -16.74
CA ARG A 95 -0.83 -0.93 -16.57
C ARG A 95 -1.91 -0.11 -17.29
N ASN A 96 -1.73 1.21 -17.37
CA ASN A 96 -2.70 2.13 -17.97
C ASN A 96 -2.38 2.50 -19.44
N ALA A 97 -1.13 2.34 -19.86
CA ALA A 97 -0.62 2.64 -21.20
C ALA A 97 -1.48 2.06 -22.33
N PRO A 98 -1.88 0.77 -22.32
CA PRO A 98 -2.71 0.24 -23.41
C PRO A 98 -4.08 0.93 -23.50
N ARG A 99 -4.65 1.34 -22.36
CA ARG A 99 -5.92 2.09 -22.32
C ARG A 99 -5.76 3.50 -22.89
N TRP A 100 -4.70 4.20 -22.52
CA TRP A 100 -4.40 5.53 -23.05
C TRP A 100 -4.07 5.49 -24.54
N MET A 101 -3.27 4.53 -25.00
CA MET A 101 -3.00 4.33 -26.43
C MET A 101 -4.30 4.12 -27.23
N LYS A 102 -5.24 3.31 -26.73
CA LYS A 102 -6.53 3.10 -27.40
C LYS A 102 -7.35 4.39 -27.50
N MET A 103 -7.35 5.21 -26.45
CA MET A 103 -8.05 6.51 -26.46
C MET A 103 -7.38 7.51 -27.40
N LEU A 104 -6.06 7.59 -27.38
CA LEU A 104 -5.30 8.50 -28.24
C LEU A 104 -5.46 8.15 -29.73
N LYS A 105 -5.53 6.86 -30.07
CA LYS A 105 -5.91 6.41 -31.42
C LYS A 105 -7.35 6.79 -31.78
N LYS A 106 -8.30 6.60 -30.86
CA LYS A 106 -9.73 6.90 -31.10
C LYS A 106 -9.98 8.37 -31.45
N TYR A 107 -9.27 9.28 -30.77
CA TYR A 107 -9.42 10.72 -30.99
C TYR A 107 -8.42 11.29 -32.02
N GLY A 108 -7.66 10.43 -32.72
CA GLY A 108 -6.78 10.85 -33.81
C GLY A 108 -5.50 11.58 -33.37
N TYR A 109 -5.16 11.57 -32.08
CA TYR A 109 -3.94 12.21 -31.57
C TYR A 109 -2.66 11.43 -31.90
N ILE A 110 -2.78 10.13 -32.18
CA ILE A 110 -1.67 9.30 -32.64
C ILE A 110 -2.11 8.60 -33.91
N THR A 111 -1.48 8.95 -35.04
CA THR A 111 -1.55 8.14 -36.25
C THR A 111 -0.60 6.95 -36.03
N ALA A 112 -1.08 5.72 -36.19
CA ALA A 112 -0.15 4.61 -36.32
C ALA A 112 0.56 4.85 -37.65
N ALA A 113 1.84 5.25 -37.60
CA ALA A 113 2.66 5.30 -38.80
C ALA A 113 2.55 3.94 -39.51
N ALA A 114 2.26 4.01 -40.81
CA ALA A 114 2.08 2.85 -41.69
C ALA A 114 3.33 1.96 -41.74
#